data_AF-I3C193-F1
#
_entry.id   AF-I3C193-F1
#
_cell.length_a   1.000
_cell.length_b   1.000
_cell.length_c   1.000
_cell.angle_alpha   90.00
_cell.angle_beta   90.00
_cell.angle_gamma   90.00
#
_symmetry.space_group_name_H-M   'P 1'
#
loop_
_entity.id
_entity.type
_entity.pdbx_description
1 polymer ?
#
loop_
_entity_poly.entity_id
_entity_poly.type
_entity_poly.pdbx_seq_one_letter_code
_entity_poly.pdbx_strand_id
1 'polypeptide(L)'
;MKYTFLLISFFILNTTHAQSIKDSIFKEDIVTLVEEMEFMYGYDQMLREYTLYQTFDKSDTDRIESLPDSLNVIEIEKRKFKSDSTVKFIWQKYILPKDIEHTERMIEITEKYGFPSTKRIKMYYEEEFNDPEFNPYILLIHAPKEYWNELITLMKNELDNNRISKCTYGHMLWHFTGRKSFQPMLDNGYEMVEENGKTILKSTCQ
;
A
#
# COMPACT_ATOMS: atom_id res chain seq x y z
N MET A 1 38.02 -18.90 8.47
CA MET A 1 37.30 -19.32 7.25
C MET A 1 36.27 -20.43 7.51
N LYS A 2 36.62 -21.59 8.10
CA LYS A 2 35.64 -22.66 8.41
C LYS A 2 34.49 -22.22 9.33
N TYR A 3 34.80 -21.50 10.42
CA TYR A 3 33.79 -21.00 11.36
C TYR A 3 32.92 -19.87 10.78
N THR A 4 33.48 -19.08 9.86
CA THR A 4 32.76 -18.01 9.15
C THR A 4 31.70 -18.60 8.21
N PHE A 5 32.02 -19.70 7.51
CA PHE A 5 31.06 -20.42 6.67
C PHE A 5 29.93 -21.08 7.48
N LEU A 6 30.24 -21.63 8.66
CA LEU A 6 29.23 -22.21 9.57
C LEU A 6 28.26 -21.16 10.11
N LEU A 7 28.76 -19.97 10.49
CA LEU A 7 27.92 -18.85 10.92
C LEU A 7 27.01 -18.38 9.78
N ILE A 8 27.55 -18.18 8.58
CA ILE A 8 26.76 -17.78 7.40
C ILE A 8 25.68 -18.84 7.08
N SER A 9 26.03 -20.13 7.11
CA SER A 9 25.07 -21.21 6.89
C SER A 9 23.97 -21.25 7.94
N PHE A 10 24.29 -21.01 9.22
CA PHE A 10 23.31 -20.99 10.30
C PHE A 10 22.33 -19.81 10.17
N PHE A 11 22.81 -18.63 9.76
CA PHE A 11 21.96 -17.47 9.50
C PHE A 11 21.01 -17.68 8.31
N ILE A 12 21.47 -18.33 7.23
CA ILE A 12 20.63 -18.63 6.05
C ILE A 12 19.54 -19.67 6.37
N LEU A 13 19.84 -20.68 7.19
CA LEU A 13 18.86 -21.72 7.56
C LEU A 13 17.74 -21.18 8.46
N ASN A 14 18.06 -20.30 9.42
CA ASN A 14 17.05 -19.73 10.31
C ASN A 14 16.09 -18.78 9.59
N THR A 15 16.58 -17.99 8.64
CA THR A 15 15.76 -17.03 7.87
C THR A 15 14.81 -17.74 6.92
N THR A 16 15.28 -18.80 6.23
CA THR A 16 14.44 -19.61 5.35
C THR A 16 13.37 -20.40 6.11
N HIS A 17 13.69 -20.92 7.31
CA HIS A 17 12.72 -21.63 8.13
C HIS A 17 11.62 -20.72 8.67
N ALA A 18 11.96 -19.51 9.16
CA ALA A 18 10.97 -18.54 9.62
C ALA A 18 10.00 -18.13 8.50
N GLN A 19 10.50 -17.95 7.27
CA GLN A 19 9.66 -17.65 6.12
C GLN A 19 8.72 -18.82 5.78
N SER A 20 9.21 -20.05 5.80
CA SER A 20 8.38 -21.23 5.49
C SER A 20 7.20 -21.40 6.45
N ILE A 21 7.38 -21.06 7.73
CA ILE A 21 6.30 -21.07 8.72
C ILE A 21 5.27 -20.00 8.39
N LYS A 22 5.72 -18.77 8.13
CA LYS A 22 4.84 -17.64 7.77
C LYS A 22 4.04 -17.92 6.51
N ASP A 23 4.64 -18.52 5.49
CA ASP A 23 3.93 -18.90 4.26
C ASP A 23 2.93 -20.03 4.47
N SER A 24 3.25 -20.99 5.34
CA SER A 24 2.30 -22.07 5.68
C SER A 24 1.03 -21.52 6.32
N ILE A 25 1.17 -20.68 7.35
CA ILE A 25 0.01 -20.09 8.03
C ILE A 25 -0.72 -19.08 7.13
N PHE A 26 0.00 -18.36 6.26
CA PHE A 26 -0.62 -17.43 5.31
C PHE A 26 -1.47 -18.16 4.28
N LYS A 27 -0.99 -19.30 3.78
CA LYS A 27 -1.75 -20.16 2.87
C LYS A 27 -3.00 -20.73 3.53
N GLU A 28 -2.91 -21.14 4.79
CA GLU A 28 -4.04 -21.67 5.55
C GLU A 28 -5.17 -20.63 5.71
N ASP A 29 -4.79 -19.38 6.00
CA ASP A 29 -5.74 -18.30 6.28
C ASP A 29 -6.07 -17.42 5.03
N ILE A 30 -5.60 -17.81 3.84
CA ILE A 30 -5.54 -16.91 2.67
C ILE A 30 -6.90 -16.35 2.26
N VAL A 31 -7.96 -17.17 2.26
CA VAL A 31 -9.30 -16.75 1.83
C VAL A 31 -9.82 -15.64 2.74
N THR A 32 -9.84 -15.90 4.05
CA THR A 32 -10.29 -14.92 5.05
C THR A 32 -9.46 -13.64 5.00
N LEU A 33 -8.13 -13.75 4.84
CA LEU A 33 -7.25 -12.59 4.77
C LEU A 33 -7.53 -11.74 3.51
N VAL A 34 -7.76 -12.38 2.36
CA VAL A 34 -8.08 -11.65 1.12
C VAL A 34 -9.43 -10.96 1.25
N GLU A 35 -10.48 -11.65 1.69
CA GLU A 35 -11.81 -11.05 1.90
C GLU A 35 -11.74 -9.86 2.87
N GLU A 36 -11.01 -9.99 3.97
CA GLU A 36 -10.80 -8.92 4.95
C GLU A 36 -10.07 -7.71 4.33
N MET A 37 -8.95 -7.95 3.63
CA MET A 37 -8.18 -6.88 3.01
C MET A 37 -8.91 -6.20 1.86
N GLU A 38 -9.67 -6.93 1.05
CA GLU A 38 -10.51 -6.35 0.00
C GLU A 38 -11.61 -5.48 0.58
N PHE A 39 -12.24 -5.90 1.69
CA PHE A 39 -13.19 -5.07 2.40
C PHE A 39 -12.54 -3.77 2.91
N MET A 40 -11.39 -3.86 3.58
CA MET A 40 -10.66 -2.68 4.08
C MET A 40 -10.28 -1.73 2.94
N TYR A 41 -9.77 -2.28 1.82
CA TYR A 41 -9.38 -1.52 0.64
C TYR A 41 -10.59 -0.85 -0.02
N GLY A 42 -11.66 -1.59 -0.27
CA GLY A 42 -12.87 -1.06 -0.89
C GLY A 42 -13.51 0.05 -0.05
N TYR A 43 -13.55 -0.13 1.28
CA TYR A 43 -14.01 0.91 2.20
C TYR A 43 -13.16 2.19 2.08
N ASP A 44 -11.84 2.05 2.12
CA ASP A 44 -10.88 3.16 2.05
C ASP A 44 -11.00 3.92 0.73
N GLN A 45 -10.99 3.22 -0.41
CA GLN A 45 -11.08 3.84 -1.73
C GLN A 45 -12.44 4.52 -1.93
N MET A 46 -13.53 3.81 -1.63
CA MET A 46 -14.88 4.31 -1.87
C MET A 46 -15.21 5.56 -1.05
N LEU A 47 -14.78 5.63 0.22
CA LEU A 47 -14.99 6.86 1.01
C LEU A 47 -14.16 8.03 0.51
N ARG A 48 -12.92 7.81 0.08
CA ARG A 48 -12.07 8.87 -0.46
C ARG A 48 -12.62 9.37 -1.79
N GLU A 49 -13.00 8.47 -2.69
CA GLU A 49 -13.68 8.81 -3.95
C GLU A 49 -14.96 9.62 -3.68
N TYR A 50 -15.76 9.23 -2.68
CA TYR A 50 -16.96 9.98 -2.31
C TYR A 50 -16.66 11.44 -1.89
N THR A 51 -15.52 11.69 -1.24
CA THR A 51 -15.13 13.06 -0.89
C THR A 51 -14.82 13.95 -2.10
N LEU A 52 -14.52 13.34 -3.25
CA LEU A 52 -14.19 14.02 -4.50
C LEU A 52 -15.39 14.06 -5.47
N TYR A 53 -16.06 12.93 -5.67
CA TYR A 53 -17.07 12.75 -6.70
C TYR A 53 -18.51 12.79 -6.18
N GLN A 54 -18.70 12.77 -4.85
CA GLN A 54 -20.01 12.73 -4.18
C GLN A 54 -20.93 11.60 -4.65
N THR A 55 -20.34 10.46 -5.00
CA THR A 55 -21.07 9.27 -5.43
C THR A 55 -20.36 8.02 -4.92
N PHE A 56 -21.14 6.97 -4.68
CA PHE A 56 -20.64 5.61 -4.41
C PHE A 56 -20.72 4.73 -5.68
N ASP A 57 -21.23 5.29 -6.79
CA ASP A 57 -21.32 4.58 -8.06
C ASP A 57 -19.98 4.65 -8.80
N LYS A 58 -19.24 3.53 -8.77
CA LYS A 58 -17.94 3.40 -9.44
C LYS A 58 -18.05 3.66 -10.95
N SER A 59 -19.17 3.32 -11.59
CA SER A 59 -19.35 3.60 -13.02
C SER A 59 -19.40 5.09 -13.32
N ASP A 60 -19.89 5.92 -12.38
CA ASP A 60 -19.88 7.38 -12.51
C ASP A 60 -18.48 7.95 -12.24
N THR A 61 -17.72 7.40 -11.30
CA THR A 61 -16.34 7.84 -11.04
C THR A 61 -15.42 7.47 -12.21
N ASP A 62 -15.50 6.24 -12.73
CA ASP A 62 -14.74 5.79 -13.92
C ASP A 62 -15.05 6.64 -15.17
N ARG A 63 -16.32 7.00 -15.35
CA ARG A 63 -16.75 7.91 -16.44
C ARG A 63 -16.12 9.30 -16.30
N ILE A 64 -15.92 9.80 -15.07
CA ILE A 64 -15.29 11.09 -14.82
C ILE A 64 -13.76 10.99 -14.98
N GLU A 65 -13.14 9.92 -14.49
CA GLU A 65 -11.70 9.68 -14.55
C GLU A 65 -11.20 9.43 -15.97
N SER A 66 -12.06 8.89 -16.85
CA SER A 66 -11.77 8.74 -18.28
C SER A 66 -11.88 10.04 -19.10
N LEU A 67 -12.30 11.16 -18.49
CA LEU A 67 -12.34 12.45 -19.17
C LEU A 67 -10.92 13.04 -19.33
N PRO A 68 -10.66 13.84 -20.38
CA PRO A 68 -9.45 14.66 -20.46
C PRO A 68 -9.30 15.55 -19.21
N ASP A 69 -8.07 15.75 -18.72
CA ASP A 69 -7.76 16.49 -17.48
C ASP A 69 -8.56 17.80 -17.32
N SER A 70 -8.64 18.59 -18.39
CA SER A 70 -9.38 19.87 -18.38
C SER A 70 -10.89 19.71 -18.08
N LEU A 71 -11.51 18.62 -18.55
CA LEU A 71 -12.92 18.32 -18.33
C LEU A 71 -13.14 17.59 -16.99
N ASN A 72 -12.21 16.71 -16.62
CA ASN A 72 -12.22 16.02 -15.34
C ASN A 72 -12.26 17.03 -14.18
N VAL A 73 -11.37 18.04 -14.19
CA VAL A 73 -11.35 19.10 -13.17
C VAL A 73 -12.69 19.82 -13.10
N ILE A 74 -13.28 20.20 -14.24
CA ILE A 74 -14.57 20.89 -14.28
C ILE A 74 -15.68 20.04 -13.65
N GLU A 75 -15.71 18.73 -13.92
CA GLU A 75 -16.71 17.82 -13.34
C GLU A 75 -16.55 17.65 -11.83
N ILE A 76 -15.32 17.49 -11.35
CA ILE A 76 -15.03 17.43 -9.90
C ILE A 76 -15.44 18.73 -9.22
N GLU A 77 -15.18 19.89 -9.83
CA GLU A 77 -15.55 21.18 -9.25
C GLU A 77 -17.05 21.37 -9.06
N LYS A 78 -17.86 20.86 -9.99
CA LYS A 78 -19.34 20.90 -9.88
C LYS A 78 -19.87 20.05 -8.72
N ARG A 79 -19.09 19.06 -8.27
CA ARG A 79 -19.44 18.09 -7.23
C ARG A 79 -18.81 18.40 -5.88
N LYS A 80 -18.16 19.56 -5.73
CA LYS A 80 -17.60 19.95 -4.43
C LYS A 80 -18.71 20.09 -3.39
N PHE A 81 -18.43 19.63 -2.18
CA PHE A 81 -19.28 19.90 -1.02
C PHE A 81 -19.45 21.41 -0.86
N LYS A 82 -20.68 21.87 -0.67
CA LYS A 82 -20.96 23.28 -0.38
C LYS A 82 -20.34 23.74 0.95
N SER A 83 -20.09 22.80 1.86
CA SER A 83 -19.54 23.06 3.18
C SER A 83 -18.26 22.28 3.43
N ASP A 84 -17.16 23.01 3.66
CA ASP A 84 -15.88 22.45 4.10
C ASP A 84 -16.01 21.68 5.43
N SER A 85 -16.98 22.05 6.27
CA SER A 85 -17.21 21.36 7.55
C SER A 85 -17.72 19.93 7.33
N THR A 86 -18.44 19.66 6.24
CA THR A 86 -18.93 18.32 5.92
C THR A 86 -17.78 17.40 5.50
N VAL A 87 -16.86 17.88 4.66
CA VAL A 87 -15.67 17.12 4.28
C VAL A 87 -14.81 16.80 5.50
N LYS A 88 -14.56 17.82 6.35
CA LYS A 88 -13.82 17.64 7.61
C LYS A 88 -14.51 16.63 8.54
N PHE A 89 -15.82 16.69 8.65
CA PHE A 89 -16.61 15.75 9.44
C PHE A 89 -16.47 14.31 8.89
N ILE A 90 -16.63 14.11 7.58
CA ILE A 90 -16.48 12.80 6.94
C ILE A 90 -15.08 12.24 7.23
N TRP A 91 -14.06 13.07 7.05
CA TRP A 91 -12.68 12.68 7.30
C TRP A 91 -12.46 12.25 8.76
N GLN A 92 -12.91 13.06 9.72
CA GLN A 92 -12.69 12.80 11.15
C GLN A 92 -13.52 11.64 11.69
N LYS A 93 -14.68 11.35 11.10
CA LYS A 93 -15.63 10.36 11.65
C LYS A 93 -15.64 9.03 10.93
N TYR A 94 -15.20 8.97 9.67
CA TYR A 94 -15.29 7.76 8.86
C TYR A 94 -13.95 7.35 8.27
N ILE A 95 -13.17 8.28 7.73
CA ILE A 95 -11.89 7.93 7.08
C ILE A 95 -10.81 7.70 8.12
N LEU A 96 -10.44 8.72 8.90
CA LEU A 96 -9.32 8.63 9.85
C LEU A 96 -9.47 7.50 10.89
N PRO A 97 -10.65 7.27 11.50
CA PRO A 97 -10.81 6.15 12.43
C PRO A 97 -10.56 4.79 11.77
N LYS A 98 -10.96 4.61 10.51
CA LYS A 98 -10.71 3.37 9.78
C LYS A 98 -9.30 3.28 9.24
N ASP A 99 -8.65 4.38 8.90
CA ASP A 99 -7.21 4.40 8.61
C ASP A 99 -6.40 3.86 9.80
N ILE A 100 -6.75 4.26 11.03
CA ILE A 100 -6.14 3.73 12.26
C ILE A 100 -6.38 2.22 12.35
N GLU A 101 -7.64 1.77 12.34
CA GLU A 101 -7.98 0.34 12.48
C GLU A 101 -7.34 -0.52 11.38
N HIS A 102 -7.38 -0.09 10.12
CA HIS A 102 -6.77 -0.79 9.00
C HIS A 102 -5.24 -0.83 9.11
N THR A 103 -4.62 0.25 9.61
CA THR A 103 -3.17 0.28 9.83
C THR A 103 -2.76 -0.72 10.90
N GLU A 104 -3.43 -0.70 12.05
CA GLU A 104 -3.18 -1.65 13.15
C GLU A 104 -3.35 -3.09 12.65
N ARG A 105 -4.44 -3.35 11.91
CA ARG A 105 -4.69 -4.67 11.37
C ARG A 105 -3.64 -5.12 10.36
N MET A 106 -3.18 -4.23 9.49
CA MET A 106 -2.12 -4.55 8.52
C MET A 106 -0.76 -4.75 9.18
N ILE A 107 -0.48 -4.09 10.31
CA ILE A 107 0.69 -4.36 11.14
C ILE A 107 0.59 -5.79 11.69
N GLU A 108 -0.52 -6.17 12.33
CA GLU A 108 -0.73 -7.53 12.83
C GLU A 108 -0.57 -8.59 11.75
N ILE A 109 -1.17 -8.37 10.58
CA ILE A 109 -1.07 -9.29 9.43
C ILE A 109 0.40 -9.40 8.99
N THR A 110 1.12 -8.28 8.88
CA THR A 110 2.52 -8.28 8.43
C THR A 110 3.44 -8.94 9.46
N GLU A 111 3.23 -8.70 10.75
CA GLU A 111 4.01 -9.33 11.81
C GLU A 111 3.80 -10.84 11.84
N LYS A 112 2.54 -11.29 11.79
CA LYS A 112 2.19 -12.71 11.85
C LYS A 112 2.56 -13.45 10.56
N TYR A 113 2.11 -12.95 9.42
CA TYR A 113 2.18 -13.65 8.14
C TYR A 113 3.29 -13.16 7.22
N GLY A 114 3.90 -12.00 7.49
CA GLY A 114 4.70 -11.27 6.49
C GLY A 114 3.79 -10.46 5.55
N PHE A 115 4.35 -9.45 4.88
CA PHE A 115 3.57 -8.50 4.10
C PHE A 115 2.81 -9.19 2.95
N PRO A 116 1.49 -9.02 2.86
CA PRO A 116 0.66 -9.70 1.87
C PRO A 116 0.64 -8.90 0.57
N SER A 117 1.76 -8.82 -0.15
CA SER A 117 1.76 -8.17 -1.48
C SER A 117 0.80 -8.89 -2.43
N THR A 118 0.23 -8.17 -3.41
CA THR A 118 -0.65 -8.77 -4.44
C THR A 118 0.02 -9.95 -5.14
N LYS A 119 1.32 -9.83 -5.44
CA LYS A 119 2.14 -10.93 -5.99
C LYS A 119 2.14 -12.16 -5.07
N ARG A 120 2.33 -11.97 -3.77
CA ARG A 120 2.36 -13.07 -2.79
C ARG A 120 0.96 -13.68 -2.59
N ILE A 121 -0.08 -12.86 -2.52
CA ILE A 121 -1.47 -13.35 -2.44
C ILE A 121 -1.77 -14.27 -3.63
N LYS A 122 -1.44 -13.83 -4.86
CA LYS A 122 -1.65 -14.61 -6.09
C LYS A 122 -0.86 -15.94 -6.17
N MET A 123 0.09 -16.19 -5.26
CA MET A 123 0.76 -17.49 -5.17
C MET A 123 -0.10 -18.54 -4.45
N TYR A 124 -1.08 -18.13 -3.65
CA TYR A 124 -1.84 -19.01 -2.75
C TYR A 124 -3.36 -18.87 -2.89
N TYR A 125 -3.84 -17.71 -3.35
CA TYR A 125 -5.26 -17.45 -3.61
C TYR A 125 -5.56 -17.78 -5.08
N GLU A 126 -6.51 -18.69 -5.30
CA GLU A 126 -6.84 -19.23 -6.62
C GLU A 126 -7.92 -18.43 -7.36
N GLU A 127 -8.61 -17.52 -6.66
CA GLU A 127 -9.68 -16.70 -7.22
C GLU A 127 -9.16 -15.35 -7.70
N GLU A 128 -9.94 -14.70 -8.56
CA GLU A 128 -9.67 -13.31 -8.96
C GLU A 128 -10.09 -12.35 -7.85
N PHE A 129 -9.41 -11.21 -7.78
CA PHE A 129 -9.82 -10.14 -6.87
C PHE A 129 -11.17 -9.55 -7.31
N ASN A 130 -11.99 -9.19 -6.34
CA ASN A 130 -13.26 -8.49 -6.57
C ASN A 130 -13.03 -7.12 -7.23
N ASP A 131 -11.94 -6.46 -6.85
CA ASP A 131 -11.46 -5.22 -7.45
C ASP A 131 -10.12 -5.47 -8.17
N PRO A 132 -10.01 -5.27 -9.50
CA PRO A 132 -8.76 -5.47 -10.23
C PRO A 132 -7.63 -4.49 -9.81
N GLU A 133 -7.98 -3.37 -9.17
CA GLU A 133 -7.04 -2.38 -8.65
C GLU A 133 -6.59 -2.68 -7.21
N PHE A 134 -7.15 -3.74 -6.60
CA PHE A 134 -6.86 -4.14 -5.22
C PHE A 134 -5.36 -4.24 -4.96
N ASN A 135 -4.91 -3.47 -3.97
CA ASN A 135 -3.53 -3.48 -3.53
C ASN A 135 -3.42 -3.20 -2.01
N PRO A 136 -3.10 -4.21 -1.18
CA PRO A 136 -3.00 -4.07 0.28
C PRO A 136 -2.00 -3.00 0.74
N TYR A 137 -1.03 -2.69 -0.12
CA TYR A 137 -0.10 -1.59 0.10
C TYR A 137 -0.79 -0.25 0.39
N ILE A 138 -1.93 0.02 -0.27
CA ILE A 138 -2.63 1.29 -0.17
C ILE A 138 -3.11 1.56 1.26
N LEU A 139 -3.50 0.52 1.98
CA LEU A 139 -3.90 0.62 3.39
C LEU A 139 -2.78 1.18 4.28
N LEU A 140 -1.51 0.89 3.95
CA LEU A 140 -0.37 1.37 4.71
C LEU A 140 0.04 2.80 4.34
N ILE A 141 -0.07 3.25 3.08
CA ILE A 141 0.30 4.64 2.75
C ILE A 141 -0.65 5.68 3.32
N HIS A 142 -1.86 5.25 3.65
CA HIS A 142 -2.87 6.07 4.32
C HIS A 142 -2.72 6.07 5.84
N ALA A 143 -1.72 5.37 6.38
CA ALA A 143 -1.49 5.28 7.80
C ALA A 143 -1.31 6.66 8.47
N PRO A 144 -1.95 6.86 9.64
CA PRO A 144 -1.74 8.03 10.47
C PRO A 144 -0.27 8.20 10.89
N LYS A 145 0.12 9.44 11.18
CA LYS A 145 1.51 9.81 11.49
C LYS A 145 2.08 9.08 12.69
N GLU A 146 1.25 8.75 13.68
CA GLU A 146 1.67 8.01 14.87
C GLU A 146 2.29 6.64 14.55
N TYR A 147 1.89 5.98 13.45
CA TYR A 147 2.40 4.66 13.06
C TYR A 147 3.64 4.70 12.15
N TRP A 148 4.04 5.88 11.65
CA TRP A 148 5.07 5.97 10.61
C TRP A 148 6.42 5.36 11.02
N ASN A 149 6.88 5.57 12.25
CA ASN A 149 8.16 5.02 12.72
C ASN A 149 8.13 3.48 12.82
N GLU A 150 7.01 2.93 13.28
CA GLU A 150 6.78 1.50 13.36
C GLU A 150 6.75 0.88 11.95
N LEU A 151 5.96 1.47 11.05
CA LEU A 151 5.87 1.02 9.66
C LEU A 151 7.21 1.11 8.91
N ILE A 152 8.01 2.15 9.13
CA ILE A 152 9.36 2.25 8.56
C ILE A 152 10.21 1.05 8.98
N THR A 153 10.16 0.68 10.26
CA THR A 153 10.93 -0.44 10.83
C THR A 153 10.40 -1.78 10.31
N LEU A 154 9.08 -1.98 10.38
CA LEU A 154 8.41 -3.19 9.94
C LEU A 154 8.67 -3.45 8.45
N MET A 155 8.44 -2.45 7.60
CA MET A 155 8.62 -2.60 6.15
C MET A 155 10.10 -2.71 5.74
N LYS A 156 11.02 -2.16 6.55
CA LYS A 156 12.45 -2.42 6.35
C LYS A 156 12.79 -3.89 6.59
N ASN A 157 12.23 -4.50 7.63
CA ASN A 157 12.36 -5.93 7.86
C ASN A 157 11.78 -6.74 6.70
N GLU A 158 10.62 -6.34 6.16
CA GLU A 158 10.02 -7.00 4.99
C GLU A 158 10.91 -6.89 3.74
N LEU A 159 11.56 -5.75 3.53
CA LEU A 159 12.55 -5.56 2.46
C LEU A 159 13.78 -6.47 2.67
N ASP A 160 14.34 -6.49 3.87
CA ASP A 160 15.55 -7.27 4.19
C ASP A 160 15.31 -8.79 4.10
N ASN A 161 14.05 -9.22 4.19
CA ASN A 161 13.61 -10.58 3.96
C ASN A 161 13.11 -10.84 2.52
N ASN A 162 13.34 -9.91 1.58
CA ASN A 162 12.92 -9.99 0.18
C ASN A 162 11.40 -10.22 -0.03
N ARG A 163 10.55 -9.79 0.91
CA ARG A 163 9.09 -9.87 0.78
C ARG A 163 8.50 -8.69 0.02
N ILE A 164 9.21 -7.58 -0.03
CA ILE A 164 8.87 -6.42 -0.87
C ILE A 164 10.08 -5.96 -1.69
N SER A 165 9.81 -5.24 -2.79
CA SER A 165 10.87 -4.63 -3.59
C SER A 165 11.44 -3.37 -2.92
N LYS A 166 12.65 -2.97 -3.32
CA LYS A 166 13.23 -1.67 -2.92
C LYS A 166 12.30 -0.52 -3.30
N CYS A 167 11.67 -0.58 -4.46
CA CYS A 167 10.78 0.48 -4.94
C CYS A 167 9.49 0.58 -4.13
N THR A 168 8.94 -0.55 -3.68
CA THR A 168 7.81 -0.57 -2.75
C THR A 168 8.20 0.11 -1.43
N TYR A 169 9.36 -0.25 -0.88
CA TYR A 169 9.88 0.36 0.35
C TYR A 169 10.19 1.86 0.20
N GLY A 170 10.81 2.26 -0.91
CA GLY A 170 11.13 3.66 -1.21
C GLY A 170 9.88 4.53 -1.30
N HIS A 171 8.83 4.04 -1.96
CA HIS A 171 7.55 4.74 -2.06
C HIS A 171 6.84 4.80 -0.70
N MET A 172 6.83 3.73 0.09
CA MET A 172 6.39 3.74 1.49
C MET A 172 7.10 4.82 2.31
N LEU A 173 8.44 4.83 2.26
CA LEU A 173 9.26 5.76 3.03
C LEU A 173 9.00 7.21 2.62
N TRP A 174 8.73 7.46 1.34
CA TRP A 174 8.31 8.77 0.86
C TRP A 174 6.99 9.23 1.51
N HIS A 175 5.98 8.37 1.62
CA HIS A 175 4.75 8.68 2.36
C HIS A 175 5.01 8.88 3.86
N PHE A 176 5.75 7.96 4.50
CA PHE A 176 6.06 7.99 5.95
C PHE A 176 7.02 9.10 6.38
N THR A 177 7.61 9.83 5.43
CA THR A 177 8.40 11.04 5.71
C THR A 177 7.67 12.32 5.33
N GLY A 178 6.37 12.21 5.02
CA GLY A 178 5.50 13.33 4.68
C GLY A 178 5.77 13.92 3.30
N ARG A 179 6.38 13.15 2.39
CA ARG A 179 6.55 13.49 0.97
C ARG A 179 7.31 14.79 0.69
N LYS A 180 8.18 15.19 1.62
CA LYS A 180 8.90 16.48 1.55
C LYS A 180 9.99 16.52 0.47
N SER A 181 10.46 15.35 0.02
CA SER A 181 11.51 15.19 -1.00
C SER A 181 11.35 13.83 -1.66
N PHE A 182 11.76 13.68 -2.93
CA PHE A 182 11.83 12.37 -3.60
C PHE A 182 13.03 11.52 -3.16
N GLN A 183 13.93 12.05 -2.33
CA GLN A 183 15.14 11.35 -1.90
C GLN A 183 14.89 9.92 -1.38
N PRO A 184 13.86 9.65 -0.54
CA PRO A 184 13.55 8.28 -0.12
C PRO A 184 13.31 7.31 -1.28
N MET A 185 12.70 7.77 -2.38
CA MET A 185 12.49 6.95 -3.57
C MET A 185 13.79 6.81 -4.36
N LEU A 186 14.53 7.90 -4.56
CA LEU A 186 15.80 7.90 -5.30
C LEU A 186 16.85 6.99 -4.65
N ASP A 187 16.89 6.94 -3.33
CA ASP A 187 17.76 6.03 -2.57
C ASP A 187 17.32 4.56 -2.67
N ASN A 188 16.11 4.30 -3.17
CA ASN A 188 15.45 2.99 -3.12
C ASN A 188 14.87 2.56 -4.49
N GLY A 189 15.68 2.67 -5.54
CA GLY A 189 15.36 2.06 -6.84
C GLY A 189 14.50 2.92 -7.76
N TYR A 190 14.41 4.22 -7.52
CA TYR A 190 13.87 5.15 -8.50
C TYR A 190 14.95 6.06 -9.06
N GLU A 191 14.73 6.55 -10.28
CA GLU A 191 15.59 7.53 -10.93
C GLU A 191 14.76 8.67 -11.54
N MET A 192 15.36 9.86 -11.62
CA MET A 192 14.80 10.96 -12.39
C MET A 192 15.31 10.85 -13.83
N VAL A 193 14.40 10.73 -14.78
CA VAL A 193 14.72 10.65 -16.21
C VAL A 193 14.04 11.78 -16.97
N GLU A 194 14.65 12.24 -18.05
CA GLU A 194 14.07 13.23 -18.95
C GLU A 194 13.42 12.51 -20.13
N GLU A 195 12.09 12.59 -20.24
CA GLU A 195 11.32 12.01 -21.34
C GLU A 195 10.42 13.11 -21.93
N ASN A 196 10.52 13.35 -23.25
CA ASN A 196 9.75 14.37 -23.97
C ASN A 196 9.85 15.79 -23.36
N GLY A 197 11.03 16.17 -22.86
CA GLY A 197 11.26 17.48 -22.24
C GLY A 197 10.62 17.63 -20.85
N LYS A 198 10.18 16.53 -20.23
CA LYS A 198 9.68 16.51 -18.85
C LYS A 198 10.55 15.59 -18.00
N THR A 199 10.87 16.04 -16.80
CA THR A 199 11.51 15.18 -15.80
C THR A 199 10.46 14.33 -15.11
N ILE A 200 10.59 13.01 -15.20
CA ILE A 200 9.69 12.03 -14.59
C ILE A 200 10.47 11.11 -13.65
N LEU A 201 9.80 10.62 -12.62
CA LEU A 201 10.36 9.62 -11.70
C LEU A 201 10.02 8.22 -12.24
N LYS A 202 11.03 7.37 -12.41
CA LYS A 202 10.89 6.04 -12.99
C LYS A 202 11.39 4.96 -12.03
N SER A 203 10.62 3.88 -11.88
CA SER A 203 11.03 2.70 -11.13
C SER A 203 12.09 1.92 -11.91
N THR A 204 13.16 1.51 -11.22
CA THR A 204 14.18 0.59 -11.73
C THR A 204 13.98 -0.85 -11.24
N CYS A 205 13.01 -1.08 -10.34
CA CYS A 205 12.67 -2.42 -9.88
C CYS A 205 11.83 -3.16 -10.95
N GLN A 206 12.13 -4.45 -11.13
CA GLN A 206 11.42 -5.39 -11.98
C GLN A 206 10.37 -6.18 -11.20
#